data_AF-A0A8S3GPV8-F1
#
_entry.id   AF-A0A8S3GPV8-F1
#
_cell.length_a   1.000
_cell.length_b   1.000
_cell.length_c   1.000
_cell.angle_alpha   90.00
_cell.angle_beta   90.00
_cell.angle_gamma   90.00
#
_symmetry.space_group_name_H-M   'P 1'
#
loop_
_entity.id
_entity.type
_entity.pdbx_description
1 polymer ?
#
loop_
_entity_poly.entity_id
_entity_poly.type
_entity_poly.pdbx_seq_one_letter_code
_entity_poly.pdbx_strand_id
1 'polypeptide(L)'
;PTEVIIDTRSAISIIRLDFLKTIHHNNLIYQTKTCQTANSTPLNIIGHIKLEIKIKAVSTYVITHVAANLITSILLGNDWINSNHVHLFGDQNQLTIPDQHGQLNFISYVEPTCTNYPALLVHQITIPPYSQVLVDIT
;
A
#
# COMPACT_ATOMS: atom_id res chain seq x y z
N PRO A 1 -2.18 -4.79 13.81
CA PRO A 1 -2.09 -3.53 13.04
C PRO A 1 -0.97 -3.63 12.00
N THR A 2 -1.29 -3.45 10.72
CA THR A 2 -0.28 -3.48 9.65
C THR A 2 0.29 -2.08 9.46
N GLU A 3 1.59 -1.92 9.66
CA GLU A 3 2.30 -0.67 9.35
C GLU A 3 2.43 -0.52 7.83
N VAL A 4 1.94 0.60 7.32
CA VAL A 4 2.00 0.97 5.91
C VAL A 4 2.69 2.31 5.80
N ILE A 5 3.72 2.33 4.96
CA ILE A 5 4.47 3.54 4.66
C ILE A 5 3.92 4.15 3.38
N ILE A 6 3.63 5.44 3.39
CA ILE A 6 3.46 6.20 2.15
C ILE A 6 4.81 6.86 1.84
N ASP A 7 5.32 6.64 0.63
CA ASP A 7 6.60 7.15 0.16
C ASP A 7 6.47 7.97 -1.12
N THR A 8 6.50 9.30 -0.97
CA THR A 8 6.43 10.26 -2.08
C THR A 8 7.67 10.25 -2.98
N ARG A 9 8.76 9.58 -2.57
CA ARG A 9 9.97 9.40 -3.38
C ARG A 9 10.00 8.06 -4.10
N SER A 10 9.09 7.14 -3.77
CA SER A 10 8.96 5.89 -4.51
C SER A 10 8.03 6.07 -5.71
N ALA A 11 8.50 5.66 -6.89
CA ALA A 11 7.68 5.64 -8.09
C ALA A 11 6.64 4.51 -8.07
N ILE A 12 6.89 3.44 -7.31
CA ILE A 12 6.06 2.24 -7.31
C ILE A 12 5.68 1.81 -5.90
N SER A 13 4.53 1.18 -5.77
CA SER A 13 4.08 0.53 -4.55
C SER A 13 4.61 -0.89 -4.48
N ILE A 14 5.01 -1.33 -3.28
CA ILE A 14 5.72 -2.58 -3.05
C ILE A 14 5.15 -3.27 -1.82
N ILE A 15 4.90 -4.58 -1.92
CA ILE A 15 4.50 -5.43 -0.80
C ILE A 15 5.55 -6.52 -0.57
N ARG A 16 5.83 -6.82 0.70
CA ARG A 16 6.74 -7.89 1.07
C ARG A 16 6.09 -9.25 0.82
N LEU A 17 6.80 -10.17 0.17
CA LEU A 17 6.32 -11.51 -0.15
C LEU A 17 5.79 -12.25 1.08
N ASP A 18 6.54 -12.27 2.17
CA ASP A 18 6.10 -13.02 3.37
C ASP A 18 4.87 -12.41 4.02
N PHE A 19 4.72 -11.08 3.93
CA PHE A 19 3.49 -10.43 4.38
C PHE A 19 2.32 -10.72 3.44
N LEU A 20 2.54 -10.70 2.12
CA LEU A 20 1.54 -11.08 1.13
C LEU A 20 0.99 -12.49 1.40
N LYS A 21 1.83 -13.46 1.77
CA LYS A 21 1.38 -14.83 2.14
C LYS A 21 0.45 -14.88 3.37
N THR A 22 0.46 -13.86 4.22
CA THR A 22 -0.42 -13.78 5.40
C THR A 22 -1.80 -13.22 5.12
N ILE A 23 -2.01 -12.68 3.92
CA ILE A 23 -3.29 -12.12 3.47
C ILE A 23 -3.81 -12.95 2.30
N HIS A 24 -5.13 -13.06 2.18
CA HIS A 24 -5.71 -13.66 0.98
C HIS A 24 -5.58 -12.68 -0.18
N HIS A 25 -5.22 -13.20 -1.34
CA HIS A 25 -5.00 -12.39 -2.52
C HIS A 25 -5.27 -13.20 -3.79
N ASN A 26 -5.54 -12.50 -4.89
CA ASN A 26 -5.67 -13.12 -6.21
C ASN A 26 -4.32 -13.68 -6.71
N ASN A 27 -4.31 -14.27 -7.90
CA ASN A 27 -3.09 -14.81 -8.48
C ASN A 27 -2.01 -13.74 -8.66
N LEU A 28 -0.83 -14.00 -8.11
CA LEU A 28 0.39 -13.25 -8.35
C LEU A 28 0.81 -13.41 -9.81
N ILE A 29 1.04 -12.30 -10.51
CA ILE A 29 1.62 -12.32 -11.85
C ILE A 29 3.14 -12.32 -11.69
N TYR A 30 3.77 -13.44 -12.02
CA TYR A 30 5.21 -13.59 -11.89
C TYR A 30 5.96 -12.76 -12.94
N GLN A 31 6.87 -11.93 -12.46
CA GLN A 31 7.76 -11.11 -13.28
C GLN A 31 8.95 -10.70 -12.42
N THR A 32 10.07 -11.39 -12.60
CA THR A 32 11.25 -11.17 -11.79
C THR A 32 12.07 -10.00 -12.30
N LYS A 33 12.42 -9.06 -11.43
CA LYS A 33 13.39 -7.99 -11.71
C LYS A 33 14.15 -7.62 -10.45
N THR A 34 15.41 -7.24 -10.58
CA THR A 34 16.17 -6.65 -9.48
C THR A 34 16.25 -5.15 -9.71
N CYS A 35 15.86 -4.37 -8.70
CA CYS A 35 15.96 -2.92 -8.70
C CYS A 35 17.03 -2.48 -7.71
N GLN A 36 17.74 -1.38 -8.00
CA GLN A 36 18.56 -0.73 -7.00
C GLN A 36 17.69 0.25 -6.20
N THR A 37 17.76 0.18 -4.88
CA THR A 37 17.13 1.14 -3.98
C THR A 37 18.04 2.36 -3.77
N ALA A 38 17.49 3.40 -3.14
CA ALA A 38 18.24 4.61 -2.79
C ALA A 38 19.47 4.35 -1.89
N ASN A 39 19.46 3.26 -1.09
CA ASN A 39 20.60 2.85 -0.27
C ASN A 39 21.51 1.82 -0.95
N SER A 40 21.41 1.66 -2.28
CA SER A 40 22.20 0.70 -3.09
C SER A 40 22.02 -0.76 -2.68
N THR A 41 20.97 -1.10 -1.92
CA THR A 41 20.63 -2.48 -1.61
C THR A 41 19.79 -3.04 -2.76
N PRO A 42 20.07 -4.24 -3.28
CA PRO A 42 19.24 -4.84 -4.32
C PRO A 42 17.86 -5.17 -3.75
N LEU A 43 16.80 -4.72 -4.42
CA LEU A 43 15.42 -5.13 -4.15
C LEU A 43 14.99 -6.16 -5.19
N ASN A 44 14.68 -7.36 -4.72
CA ASN A 44 14.32 -8.49 -5.59
C ASN A 44 12.80 -8.56 -5.73
N ILE A 45 12.31 -8.08 -6.86
CA ILE A 45 10.91 -8.18 -7.25
C ILE A 45 10.67 -9.54 -7.90
N ILE A 46 9.60 -10.21 -7.49
CA ILE A 46 9.23 -11.55 -7.98
C ILE A 46 7.98 -11.51 -8.88
N GLY A 47 7.25 -10.40 -8.87
CA GLY A 47 6.01 -10.25 -9.61
C GLY A 47 5.24 -9.01 -9.18
N HIS A 48 3.98 -8.95 -9.59
CA HIS A 48 3.06 -7.88 -9.19
C HIS A 48 1.64 -8.42 -9.00
N ILE A 49 0.85 -7.69 -8.22
CA ILE A 49 -0.52 -8.06 -7.88
C ILE A 49 -1.36 -6.80 -7.64
N LYS A 50 -2.61 -6.82 -8.10
CA LYS A 50 -3.59 -5.78 -7.77
C LYS A 50 -4.15 -6.04 -6.36
N LEU A 51 -4.04 -5.05 -5.49
CA LEU A 51 -4.59 -5.08 -4.14
C LEU A 51 -5.67 -4.01 -3.98
N GLU A 52 -6.71 -4.36 -3.22
CA GLU A 52 -7.59 -3.37 -2.59
C GLU A 52 -6.99 -3.01 -1.23
N ILE A 53 -6.94 -1.72 -0.93
CA ILE A 53 -6.45 -1.20 0.35
C ILE A 53 -7.55 -0.34 0.94
N LYS A 54 -8.05 -0.74 2.11
CA LYS A 54 -9.10 -0.01 2.83
C LYS A 54 -8.49 0.82 3.94
N ILE A 55 -8.71 2.12 3.87
CA ILE A 55 -8.28 3.11 4.88
C ILE A 55 -9.52 3.80 5.42
N LYS A 56 -9.85 3.56 6.69
CA LYS A 56 -11.16 3.93 7.29
C LYS A 56 -12.33 3.37 6.46
N ALA A 57 -13.18 4.25 5.92
CA ALA A 57 -14.32 3.90 5.08
C ALA A 57 -14.01 3.93 3.57
N VAL A 58 -12.78 4.28 3.17
CA VAL A 58 -12.39 4.44 1.76
C VAL A 58 -11.67 3.20 1.26
N SER A 59 -12.15 2.65 0.14
CA SER A 59 -11.48 1.59 -0.60
C SER A 59 -10.66 2.19 -1.74
N THR A 60 -9.40 1.77 -1.84
CA THR A 60 -8.44 2.21 -2.85
C THR A 60 -7.84 1.00 -3.54
N TYR A 61 -7.26 1.20 -4.72
CA TYR A 61 -6.63 0.11 -5.48
C TYR A 61 -5.23 0.48 -5.93
N VAL A 62 -4.36 -0.52 -6.00
CA VAL A 62 -3.00 -0.35 -6.53
C VAL A 62 -2.47 -1.66 -7.10
N ILE A 63 -1.68 -1.55 -8.17
CA ILE A 63 -0.84 -2.64 -8.66
C ILE A 63 0.47 -2.60 -7.87
N THR A 64 0.61 -3.48 -6.88
CA THR A 64 1.80 -3.55 -6.04
C THR A 64 2.81 -4.53 -6.63
N HIS A 65 4.09 -4.17 -6.58
CA HIS A 65 5.17 -5.10 -6.88
C HIS A 65 5.47 -5.96 -5.64
N VAL A 66 5.66 -7.25 -5.82
CA VAL A 66 5.98 -8.16 -4.73
C VAL A 66 7.49 -8.30 -4.61
N ALA A 67 8.04 -8.00 -3.44
CA ALA A 67 9.47 -8.06 -3.17
C ALA A 67 9.81 -9.11 -2.10
N ALA A 68 10.88 -9.87 -2.31
CA ALA A 68 11.34 -10.87 -1.35
C ALA A 68 11.99 -10.24 -0.10
N ASN A 69 12.64 -9.09 -0.25
CA ASN A 69 13.52 -8.49 0.77
C ASN A 69 13.18 -7.03 1.07
N LEU A 70 11.89 -6.67 1.06
CA LEU A 70 11.41 -5.38 1.56
C LEU A 70 11.51 -5.33 3.10
N ILE A 71 11.96 -4.21 3.66
CA ILE A 71 12.10 -4.04 5.12
C ILE A 71 10.73 -3.93 5.79
N THR A 72 9.80 -3.20 5.17
CA THR A 72 8.44 -2.98 5.66
C THR A 72 7.46 -3.98 5.07
N SER A 73 6.26 -4.09 5.66
CA SER A 73 5.21 -4.96 5.13
C SER A 73 4.70 -4.49 3.77
N ILE A 74 4.45 -3.19 3.65
CA ILE A 74 3.98 -2.55 2.42
C ILE A 74 4.45 -1.09 2.39
N LEU A 75 4.76 -0.62 1.18
CA LEU A 75 5.13 0.74 0.85
C LEU A 75 4.25 1.20 -0.31
N LEU A 76 3.56 2.32 -0.15
CA LEU A 76 2.69 2.95 -1.15
C LEU A 76 3.42 4.13 -1.78
N GLY A 77 3.71 4.00 -3.07
CA GLY A 77 4.43 5.01 -3.84
C GLY A 77 3.50 6.00 -4.53
N ASN A 78 4.10 6.83 -5.39
CA ASN A 78 3.41 7.81 -6.21
C ASN A 78 2.37 7.19 -7.17
N ASP A 79 2.53 5.93 -7.54
CA ASP A 79 1.53 5.20 -8.32
C ASP A 79 0.19 5.09 -7.56
N TRP A 80 0.21 4.73 -6.28
CA TRP A 80 -0.99 4.71 -5.44
C TRP A 80 -1.49 6.12 -5.14
N ILE A 81 -0.58 7.05 -4.80
CA ILE A 81 -0.94 8.44 -4.48
C ILE A 81 -1.69 9.08 -5.64
N ASN A 82 -1.14 8.98 -6.86
CA ASN A 82 -1.71 9.62 -8.04
C ASN A 82 -3.01 8.94 -8.49
N SER A 83 -3.05 7.60 -8.48
CA SER A 83 -4.24 6.86 -8.93
C SER A 83 -5.44 6.99 -8.00
N ASN A 84 -5.20 7.29 -6.72
CA ASN A 84 -6.26 7.47 -5.71
C ASN A 84 -6.43 8.93 -5.28
N HIS A 85 -5.83 9.89 -6.01
CA HIS A 85 -5.94 11.33 -5.76
C HIS A 85 -5.63 11.71 -4.30
N VAL A 86 -4.57 11.13 -3.77
CA VAL A 86 -4.14 11.37 -2.39
C VAL A 86 -3.32 12.65 -2.32
N HIS A 87 -3.63 13.51 -1.35
CA HIS A 87 -2.82 14.68 -1.05
C HIS A 87 -2.27 14.58 0.37
N LEU A 88 -0.98 14.85 0.54
CA LEU A 88 -0.31 14.85 1.84
C LEU A 88 -0.07 16.28 2.31
N PHE A 89 -0.46 16.59 3.54
CA PHE A 89 -0.29 17.86 4.23
C PHE A 89 0.71 17.64 5.38
N GLY A 90 1.99 17.83 5.08
CA GLY A 90 3.11 17.59 6.00
C GLY A 90 3.06 18.40 7.28
N ASP A 91 2.68 19.67 7.17
CA ASP A 91 2.49 20.60 8.28
C ASP A 91 1.40 20.16 9.27
N GLN A 92 0.41 19.40 8.78
CA GLN A 92 -0.76 18.99 9.54
C GLN A 92 -0.74 17.50 9.94
N ASN A 93 0.28 16.75 9.49
CA ASN A 93 0.35 15.30 9.64
C ASN A 93 -0.94 14.60 9.17
N GLN A 94 -1.48 15.07 8.04
CA GLN A 94 -2.74 14.61 7.48
C GLN A 94 -2.63 14.31 6.01
N LEU A 95 -3.38 13.32 5.55
CA LEU A 95 -3.66 13.15 4.14
C LEU A 95 -5.15 13.28 3.86
N THR A 96 -5.47 13.65 2.62
CA THR A 96 -6.83 13.56 2.09
C THR A 96 -6.91 12.47 1.04
N ILE A 97 -8.06 11.81 0.99
CA ILE A 97 -8.39 10.85 -0.06
C ILE A 97 -9.88 10.94 -0.38
N PRO A 98 -10.28 11.07 -1.66
CA PRO A 98 -11.69 11.05 -2.02
C PRO A 98 -12.29 9.66 -1.83
N ASP A 99 -13.55 9.60 -1.40
CA ASP A 99 -14.35 8.38 -1.47
C ASP A 99 -14.96 8.19 -2.88
N GLN A 100 -15.77 7.14 -3.02
CA GLN A 100 -16.51 6.82 -4.25
C GLN A 100 -17.51 7.91 -4.70
N HIS A 101 -17.85 8.86 -3.81
CA HIS A 101 -18.73 9.99 -4.09
C HIS A 101 -17.94 11.30 -4.29
N GLY A 102 -16.61 11.25 -4.25
CA GLY A 102 -15.72 12.41 -4.37
C GLY A 102 -15.59 13.23 -3.08
N GLN A 103 -16.12 12.77 -1.95
CA GLN A 103 -15.95 13.46 -0.68
C GLN A 103 -14.56 13.20 -0.10
N LEU A 104 -13.88 14.28 0.30
CA LEU A 104 -12.53 14.18 0.86
C LEU A 104 -12.57 13.66 2.31
N ASN A 105 -11.87 12.56 2.54
CA ASN A 105 -11.67 11.95 3.84
C ASN A 105 -10.31 12.36 4.41
N PHE A 106 -10.29 12.91 5.62
CA PHE A 106 -9.07 13.33 6.30
C PHE A 106 -8.54 12.21 7.19
N ILE A 107 -7.28 11.86 7.01
CA ILE A 107 -6.62 10.74 7.70
C ILE A 107 -5.30 11.22 8.27
N SER A 108 -5.17 11.19 9.60
CA SER A 108 -3.90 11.50 10.25
C SER A 108 -2.88 10.37 9.99
N TYR A 109 -1.63 10.77 9.82
CA TYR A 109 -0.45 9.89 9.80
C TYR A 109 0.57 10.39 10.84
N VAL A 110 1.57 9.58 11.21
CA VAL A 110 2.71 10.00 12.02
C VAL A 110 3.95 9.98 11.13
N GLU A 111 4.90 10.85 11.38
CA GLU A 111 6.25 10.63 10.86
C GLU A 111 6.80 9.31 11.43
N PRO A 112 7.35 8.41 10.60
CA PRO A 112 7.94 7.19 11.09
C PRO A 112 9.15 7.51 11.97
N THR A 113 9.34 6.72 13.02
CA THR A 113 10.49 6.84 13.94
C THR A 113 11.84 6.55 13.27
N CYS A 114 11.82 6.00 12.06
CA CYS A 114 13.01 5.75 11.24
C CYS A 114 13.12 6.84 10.17
N THR A 115 14.21 7.62 10.21
CA THR A 115 14.49 8.85 9.45
C THR A 115 14.51 8.75 7.91
N ASN A 116 14.17 7.60 7.34
CA ASN A 116 14.27 7.33 5.90
C ASN A 116 12.92 7.13 5.20
N TYR A 117 11.80 7.29 5.89
CA TYR A 117 10.47 7.11 5.30
C TYR A 117 9.60 8.34 5.54
N PRO A 118 8.79 8.80 4.57
CA PRO A 118 8.18 10.13 4.69
C PRO A 118 6.82 10.14 5.42
N ALA A 119 6.08 9.03 5.53
CA ALA A 119 4.85 8.98 6.35
C ALA A 119 4.47 7.55 6.76
N LEU A 120 4.09 7.35 8.03
CA LEU A 120 3.52 6.11 8.57
C LEU A 120 2.03 6.32 8.91
N LEU A 121 1.14 5.51 8.32
CA LEU A 121 -0.28 5.64 8.60
C LEU A 121 -0.60 5.17 10.04
N VAL A 122 -1.15 6.06 10.87
CA VAL A 122 -1.54 5.77 12.28
C VAL A 122 -2.74 4.83 12.34
N HIS A 123 -3.58 4.87 11.30
CA HIS A 123 -4.83 4.15 11.26
C HIS A 123 -4.63 2.73 10.72
N GLN A 124 -5.33 1.76 11.31
CA GLN A 124 -5.34 0.39 10.83
C GLN A 124 -5.79 0.34 9.37
N ILE A 125 -4.92 -0.14 8.50
CA ILE A 125 -5.27 -0.45 7.12
C ILE A 125 -5.74 -1.89 7.09
N THR A 126 -6.94 -2.07 6.54
CA THR A 126 -7.47 -3.39 6.26
C THR A 126 -7.14 -3.71 4.82
N ILE A 127 -6.43 -4.81 4.59
CA ILE A 127 -6.32 -5.40 3.26
C ILE A 127 -7.39 -6.49 3.23
N PRO A 128 -8.47 -6.33 2.45
CA PRO A 128 -9.50 -7.35 2.30
C PRO A 128 -8.87 -8.69 1.85
N PRO A 129 -9.58 -9.82 2.04
CA PRO A 129 -10.94 -9.99 1.58
C PRO A 129 -11.96 -10.07 2.71
N TYR A 130 -13.13 -9.53 2.46
CA TYR A 130 -14.33 -10.29 2.80
C TYR A 130 -14.63 -11.15 1.58
N SER A 131 -14.72 -12.45 1.81
CA SER A 131 -15.38 -13.40 0.94
C SER A 131 -16.73 -12.83 0.49
N GLN A 132 -16.88 -12.44 -0.78
CA GLN A 132 -18.16 -12.66 -1.44
C GLN A 132 -18.23 -14.15 -1.79
N VAL A 133 -18.56 -14.97 -0.78
CA VAL A 133 -19.35 -16.17 -1.07
C VAL A 133 -20.79 -15.69 -1.07
N LEU A 134 -21.29 -15.31 -2.24
CA LEU A 134 -22.72 -15.45 -2.48
C LEU A 134 -22.95 -16.96 -2.56
N VAL A 135 -23.52 -17.52 -1.50
CA VAL A 135 -24.08 -18.86 -1.50
C VAL A 135 -25.32 -18.78 -2.38
N ASP A 136 -25.30 -19.37 -3.57
CA ASP A 136 -26.55 -19.79 -4.20
C ASP A 136 -27.02 -21.02 -3.41
N ILE A 137 -28.01 -20.80 -2.54
CA ILE A 137 -28.84 -21.87 -2.01
C ILE A 137 -29.87 -22.16 -3.10
N THR A 138 -29.72 -23.30 -3.78
CA THR A 138 -30.83 -23.95 -4.51
C THR A 138 -31.22 -25.21 -3.77
#